data_AF-A0A420E2C5-F1
#
_entry.id   AF-A0A420E2C5-F1
#
_cell.length_a   1.000
_cell.length_b   1.000
_cell.length_c   1.000
_cell.angle_alpha   90.00
_cell.angle_beta   90.00
_cell.angle_gamma   90.00
#
_symmetry.space_group_name_H-M   'P 1'
#
loop_
_entity.id
_entity.type
_entity.pdbx_description
1 polymer ?
#
loop_
_entity_poly.entity_id
_entity_poly.type
_entity_poly.pdbx_seq_one_letter_code
_entity_poly.pdbx_strand_id
1 'polypeptide(L)'
;MYYLCFLFISLSSILYLYRYIKDSTFKKIRFFILYLIFTVLVELVVSFALNKGVDNTNYIYNIYSLIEFNLLFMFYYEVSNDKITKRTIIGSITLFNVTCFTWYLFHNFSFSHFNSFVIVLGAFLMAIILFLSLREILLSDKIVNYKTDIIFWITTGLLLYYLGSIPLMGIYSFMEKGVAFFQIHNIQFVVTILLHSCVIIGLLWSWKKVE
;
A
#
# COMPACT_ATOMS: atom_id res chain seq x y z
N MET A 1 -0.75 -20.22 -0.14
CA MET A 1 -0.09 -18.90 -0.33
C MET A 1 -0.91 -17.77 0.31
N TYR A 2 -2.20 -17.66 0.01
CA TYR A 2 -3.13 -16.70 0.64
C TYR A 2 -3.00 -16.58 2.18
N TYR A 3 -3.14 -17.68 2.93
CA TYR A 3 -3.03 -17.66 4.39
C TYR A 3 -1.67 -17.16 4.91
N LEU A 4 -0.60 -17.42 4.16
CA LEU A 4 0.74 -16.93 4.50
C LEU A 4 0.82 -15.41 4.33
N CYS A 5 0.27 -14.87 3.24
CA CYS A 5 0.15 -13.41 3.06
C CYS A 5 -0.66 -12.78 4.18
N PHE A 6 -1.82 -13.35 4.52
CA PHE A 6 -2.66 -12.87 5.61
C PHE A 6 -1.91 -12.87 6.97
N LEU A 7 -1.13 -13.92 7.25
CA LEU A 7 -0.29 -13.99 8.45
C LEU A 7 0.76 -12.87 8.47
N PHE A 8 1.46 -12.61 7.36
CA PHE A 8 2.44 -11.53 7.28
C PHE A 8 1.82 -10.13 7.43
N ILE A 9 0.67 -9.90 6.77
CA ILE A 9 -0.09 -8.66 6.90
C ILE A 9 -0.46 -8.44 8.38
N SER A 10 -1.16 -9.40 8.98
CA SER A 10 -1.63 -9.30 10.37
C SER A 10 -0.48 -9.16 11.37
N LEU A 11 0.61 -9.93 11.22
CA LEU A 11 1.79 -9.82 12.07
C LEU A 11 2.41 -8.42 11.99
N SER A 12 2.60 -7.89 10.78
CA SER A 12 3.15 -6.54 10.61
C SER A 12 2.24 -5.46 11.22
N SER A 13 0.92 -5.60 11.08
CA SER A 13 -0.08 -4.69 11.65
C SER A 13 -0.05 -4.72 13.18
N ILE A 14 0.02 -5.90 13.79
CA ILE A 14 0.08 -6.07 15.25
C ILE A 14 1.39 -5.50 15.81
N LEU A 15 2.54 -5.82 15.19
CA LEU A 15 3.83 -5.30 15.63
C LEU A 15 3.89 -3.77 15.52
N TYR A 16 3.38 -3.20 14.42
CA TYR A 16 3.32 -1.76 14.25
C TYR A 16 2.38 -1.11 15.27
N LEU A 17 1.20 -1.68 15.52
CA LEU A 17 0.24 -1.19 16.51
C LEU A 17 0.84 -1.18 17.91
N TYR A 18 1.53 -2.26 18.30
CA TYR A 18 2.21 -2.34 19.59
C TYR A 18 3.23 -1.21 19.75
N ARG A 19 4.04 -0.92 18.72
CA ARG A 19 4.97 0.21 18.74
C ARG A 19 4.27 1.56 18.77
N TYR A 20 3.19 1.72 18.01
CA TYR A 20 2.39 2.94 17.99
C TYR A 20 1.84 3.30 19.38
N ILE A 21 1.45 2.29 20.17
CA ILE A 21 0.97 2.47 21.54
C ILE A 21 2.12 2.84 22.49
N LYS A 22 3.28 2.18 22.36
CA LYS A 22 4.41 2.36 23.29
C LYS A 22 5.31 3.57 23.00
N ASP A 23 5.43 3.98 21.73
CA ASP A 23 6.40 4.98 21.29
C ASP A 23 5.68 6.19 20.66
N SER A 24 5.83 7.36 21.28
CA SER A 24 5.19 8.59 20.83
C SER A 24 5.71 9.08 19.48
N THR A 25 6.89 8.63 19.04
CA THR A 25 7.43 8.98 17.71
C THR A 25 6.61 8.35 16.59
N PHE A 26 6.03 7.17 16.81
CA PHE A 26 5.17 6.48 15.85
C PHE A 26 3.78 7.13 15.73
N LYS A 27 3.38 7.97 16.70
CA LYS A 27 2.15 8.77 16.59
C LYS A 27 2.19 9.80 15.46
N LYS A 28 3.39 10.22 15.05
CA LYS A 28 3.59 11.08 13.87
C LYS A 28 3.40 10.35 12.55
N ILE A 29 3.18 9.03 12.58
CA ILE A 29 3.05 8.16 11.41
C ILE A 29 1.73 7.35 11.51
N ARG A 30 0.64 8.07 11.77
CA ARG A 30 -0.69 7.48 12.02
C ARG A 30 -1.35 6.93 10.76
N PHE A 31 -1.11 7.52 9.59
CA PHE A 31 -1.77 7.06 8.37
C PHE A 31 -1.29 5.68 7.91
N PHE A 32 -0.05 5.32 8.21
CA PHE A 32 0.47 3.99 7.87
C PHE A 32 -0.17 2.88 8.73
N ILE A 33 -0.39 3.11 10.03
CA ILE A 33 -1.12 2.13 10.86
C ILE A 33 -2.59 2.03 10.43
N LEU A 34 -3.23 3.14 10.04
CA LEU A 34 -4.57 3.11 9.48
C LEU A 34 -4.62 2.26 8.20
N TYR A 35 -3.65 2.42 7.30
CA TYR A 35 -3.51 1.59 6.11
C TYR A 35 -3.39 0.09 6.45
N LEU A 36 -2.53 -0.26 7.41
CA LEU A 36 -2.31 -1.65 7.82
C LEU A 36 -3.56 -2.29 8.44
N ILE A 37 -4.24 -1.58 9.35
CA ILE A 37 -5.48 -2.05 9.98
C ILE A 37 -6.58 -2.18 8.92
N PHE A 38 -6.73 -1.18 8.07
CA PHE A 38 -7.75 -1.19 7.02
C PHE A 38 -7.55 -2.35 6.03
N THR A 39 -6.29 -2.67 5.68
CA THR A 39 -5.96 -3.83 4.84
C THR A 39 -6.37 -5.14 5.50
N VAL A 40 -6.10 -5.34 6.79
CA VAL A 40 -6.56 -6.54 7.52
C VAL A 40 -8.08 -6.62 7.55
N LEU A 41 -8.76 -5.50 7.78
CA LEU A 41 -10.23 -5.47 7.82
C LEU A 41 -10.83 -5.84 6.47
N VAL A 42 -10.30 -5.31 5.36
CA VAL A 42 -10.79 -5.64 4.02
C VAL A 42 -10.59 -7.12 3.71
N GLU A 43 -9.43 -7.70 4.02
CA GLU A 43 -9.19 -9.13 3.83
C GLU A 43 -10.18 -10.00 4.63
N LEU A 44 -10.47 -9.62 5.88
CA LEU A 44 -11.48 -10.31 6.69
C LEU A 44 -12.89 -10.20 6.09
N VAL A 45 -13.27 -9.01 5.61
CA VAL A 45 -14.59 -8.77 4.99
C VAL A 45 -14.73 -9.57 3.70
N VAL A 46 -13.71 -9.59 2.84
CA VAL A 46 -13.71 -10.36 1.59
C VAL A 46 -13.80 -11.85 1.89
N SER A 47 -12.99 -12.37 2.81
CA SER A 47 -13.02 -13.78 3.21
C SER A 47 -14.40 -14.18 3.75
N PHE A 48 -15.00 -13.34 4.58
CA PHE A 48 -16.36 -13.55 5.09
C PHE A 48 -17.41 -13.54 3.98
N ALA A 49 -17.34 -12.58 3.05
CA ALA A 49 -18.27 -12.48 1.93
C ALA A 49 -18.19 -13.70 1.00
N LEU A 50 -16.98 -14.15 0.66
CA LEU A 50 -16.76 -15.35 -0.15
C LEU A 50 -17.32 -16.61 0.55
N ASN A 51 -17.10 -16.75 1.86
CA ASN A 51 -17.67 -17.86 2.64
C ASN A 51 -19.22 -17.84 2.69
N LYS A 52 -19.84 -16.68 2.45
CA LYS A 52 -21.29 -16.52 2.34
C LYS A 52 -21.82 -16.70 0.91
N GLY A 53 -20.96 -17.04 -0.05
CA GLY A 53 -21.34 -17.25 -1.45
C GLY A 53 -21.52 -15.95 -2.24
N VAL A 54 -20.91 -14.84 -1.81
CA VAL A 54 -20.90 -13.59 -2.60
C VAL A 54 -19.88 -13.75 -3.73
N ASP A 55 -20.37 -13.91 -4.96
CA ASP A 55 -19.51 -14.17 -6.13
C ASP A 55 -18.73 -12.94 -6.64
N ASN A 56 -19.19 -11.73 -6.33
CA ASN A 56 -18.56 -10.49 -6.79
C ASN A 56 -18.16 -9.60 -5.62
N THR A 57 -16.85 -9.53 -5.34
CA THR A 57 -16.25 -8.68 -4.30
C THR A 57 -15.56 -7.43 -4.86
N ASN A 58 -15.72 -7.14 -6.16
CA ASN A 58 -15.04 -6.03 -6.84
C ASN A 58 -15.33 -4.67 -6.19
N TYR A 59 -16.56 -4.47 -5.71
CA TYR A 59 -16.94 -3.23 -5.04
C TYR A 59 -16.11 -2.97 -3.77
N ILE A 60 -15.76 -4.04 -3.05
CA ILE A 60 -14.93 -3.96 -1.84
C ILE A 60 -13.53 -3.50 -2.24
N TYR A 61 -12.94 -4.10 -3.28
CA TYR A 61 -11.60 -3.73 -3.77
C TYR A 61 -11.54 -2.33 -4.39
N ASN A 62 -12.60 -1.90 -5.06
CA ASN A 62 -12.74 -0.55 -5.61
C ASN A 62 -12.77 0.52 -4.50
N ILE A 63 -13.51 0.27 -3.41
CA ILE A 63 -13.52 1.15 -2.24
C ILE A 63 -12.17 1.08 -1.50
N TYR A 64 -11.62 -0.13 -1.37
CA TYR A 64 -10.33 -0.36 -0.72
C TYR A 64 -9.23 0.45 -1.39
N SER A 65 -9.07 0.33 -2.71
CA SER A 65 -8.03 1.06 -3.47
C SER A 65 -8.14 2.57 -3.32
N LEU A 66 -9.36 3.13 -3.34
CA LEU A 66 -9.56 4.57 -3.11
C LEU A 66 -9.04 5.00 -1.75
N ILE A 67 -9.34 4.24 -0.69
CA ILE A 67 -8.91 4.55 0.67
C ILE A 67 -7.41 4.28 0.85
N GLU A 68 -6.91 3.16 0.32
CA GLU A 68 -5.51 2.74 0.37
C GLU A 68 -4.57 3.83 -0.14
N PHE A 69 -4.77 4.27 -1.39
CA PHE A 69 -3.88 5.26 -2.01
C PHE A 69 -3.93 6.59 -1.27
N ASN A 70 -5.11 7.04 -0.84
CA ASN A 70 -5.23 8.28 -0.06
C ASN A 70 -4.49 8.18 1.29
N LEU A 71 -4.64 7.07 2.02
CA LEU A 71 -3.90 6.86 3.28
C LEU A 71 -2.39 6.87 3.06
N LEU A 72 -1.90 6.23 2.00
CA LEU A 72 -0.48 6.19 1.71
C LEU A 72 0.07 7.54 1.25
N PHE A 73 -0.68 8.29 0.42
CA PHE A 73 -0.30 9.65 0.05
C PHE A 73 -0.22 10.56 1.28
N MET A 74 -1.21 10.48 2.19
CA MET A 74 -1.21 11.25 3.43
C MET A 74 -0.06 10.84 4.36
N PHE A 75 0.26 9.55 4.44
CA PHE A 75 1.44 9.06 5.17
C PHE A 75 2.73 9.70 4.66
N TYR A 76 2.97 9.69 3.35
CA TYR A 76 4.17 10.33 2.78
C TYR A 76 4.16 11.86 2.91
N TYR A 77 2.98 12.48 2.94
CA TYR A 77 2.87 13.91 3.19
C TYR A 77 3.30 14.29 4.61
N GLU A 78 2.92 13.48 5.61
CA GLU A 78 3.31 13.67 7.02
C GLU A 78 4.83 13.48 7.21
N VAL A 79 5.43 12.52 6.51
CA VAL A 79 6.83 12.12 6.72
C VAL A 79 7.82 12.94 5.92
N SER A 80 7.45 13.42 4.74
CA SER A 80 8.34 14.23 3.89
C SER A 80 8.55 15.63 4.48
N ASN A 81 9.74 16.18 4.30
CA ASN A 81 10.10 17.57 4.57
C ASN A 81 10.42 18.34 3.29
N ASP A 82 10.73 17.65 2.20
CA ASP A 82 11.01 18.24 0.90
C ASP A 82 9.77 18.88 0.26
N LYS A 83 9.90 20.15 -0.14
CA LYS A 83 8.80 20.93 -0.74
C LYS A 83 8.36 20.36 -2.08
N ILE A 84 9.30 19.87 -2.90
CA ILE A 84 8.99 19.29 -4.21
C ILE A 84 8.15 18.02 -4.01
N THR A 85 8.61 17.13 -3.11
CA THR A 85 7.92 15.90 -2.75
C THR A 85 6.52 16.18 -2.24
N LYS A 86 6.33 17.13 -1.30
CA LYS A 86 4.99 17.53 -0.82
C LYS A 86 4.07 18.05 -1.93
N ARG A 87 4.59 18.88 -2.83
CA ARG A 87 3.81 19.41 -3.96
C ARG A 87 3.38 18.29 -4.90
N THR A 88 4.27 17.34 -5.20
CA THR A 88 3.96 16.15 -6.00
C THR A 88 2.90 15.28 -5.33
N ILE A 89 2.96 15.11 -4.00
CA ILE A 89 1.97 14.35 -3.25
C ILE A 89 0.59 15.00 -3.35
N ILE A 90 0.47 16.31 -3.10
CA ILE A 90 -0.81 17.03 -3.22
C ILE A 90 -1.35 16.93 -4.66
N GLY A 91 -0.47 17.11 -5.66
CA GLY A 91 -0.85 16.94 -7.06
C GLY A 91 -1.36 15.52 -7.37
N SER A 92 -0.72 14.50 -6.80
CA SER A 92 -1.11 13.10 -6.96
C SER A 92 -2.44 12.79 -6.29
N ILE A 93 -2.67 13.29 -5.07
CA ILE A 93 -3.96 13.17 -4.37
C ILE A 93 -5.07 13.78 -5.22
N THR A 94 -4.89 15.00 -5.71
CA THR A 94 -5.89 15.67 -6.54
C THR A 94 -6.14 14.91 -7.84
N LEU A 95 -5.09 14.55 -8.57
CA LEU A 95 -5.20 13.84 -9.85
C LEU A 95 -5.88 12.47 -9.69
N PHE A 96 -5.48 11.71 -8.67
CA PHE A 96 -6.04 10.39 -8.37
C PHE A 96 -7.54 10.50 -8.04
N ASN A 97 -7.91 11.35 -7.07
CA ASN A 97 -9.31 11.47 -6.65
C ASN A 97 -10.21 12.04 -7.75
N VAL A 98 -9.73 13.01 -8.53
CA VAL A 98 -10.48 13.54 -9.70
C VAL A 98 -10.71 12.43 -10.71
N THR A 99 -9.69 11.61 -11.01
CA THR A 99 -9.81 10.51 -11.97
C THR A 99 -10.73 9.40 -11.46
N CYS A 100 -10.66 9.06 -10.16
CA CYS A 100 -11.63 8.16 -9.52
C CYS A 100 -13.06 8.68 -9.69
N PHE A 101 -13.29 9.95 -9.34
CA PHE A 101 -14.60 10.56 -9.37
C PHE A 101 -15.17 10.62 -10.79
N THR A 102 -14.38 11.05 -11.77
CA THR A 102 -14.82 11.08 -13.18
C THR A 102 -15.08 9.68 -13.71
N TRP A 103 -14.25 8.70 -13.37
CA TRP A 103 -14.48 7.31 -13.79
C TRP A 103 -15.84 6.78 -13.30
N TYR A 104 -16.14 6.96 -12.01
CA TYR A 104 -17.43 6.51 -11.45
C TYR A 104 -18.60 7.30 -12.01
N LEU A 105 -18.45 8.61 -12.28
CA LEU A 105 -19.48 9.40 -12.95
C LEU A 105 -19.83 8.82 -14.33
N PHE A 106 -18.85 8.47 -15.16
CA PHE A 106 -19.08 7.89 -16.49
C PHE A 106 -19.69 6.49 -16.45
N HIS A 107 -19.53 5.77 -15.34
CA HIS A 107 -20.08 4.43 -15.14
C HIS A 107 -21.35 4.42 -14.27
N ASN A 108 -22.09 5.53 -14.20
CA ASN A 108 -23.32 5.68 -13.42
C ASN A 108 -23.17 5.23 -11.95
N PHE A 109 -22.03 5.50 -11.33
CA PHE A 109 -21.67 5.10 -9.98
C PHE A 109 -21.74 3.58 -9.72
N SER A 110 -21.57 2.76 -10.77
CA SER A 110 -21.48 1.31 -10.62
C SER A 110 -20.11 0.90 -10.06
N PHE A 111 -20.09 0.41 -8.82
CA PHE A 111 -18.89 -0.15 -8.17
C PHE A 111 -18.67 -1.64 -8.48
N SER A 112 -19.56 -2.25 -9.28
CA SER A 112 -19.57 -3.70 -9.54
C SER A 112 -18.44 -4.18 -10.46
N HIS A 113 -17.87 -3.28 -11.28
CA HIS A 113 -16.82 -3.58 -12.24
C HIS A 113 -15.46 -3.25 -11.64
N PHE A 114 -14.53 -4.20 -11.70
CA PHE A 114 -13.17 -3.99 -11.20
C PHE A 114 -12.47 -2.88 -11.98
N ASN A 115 -12.01 -1.85 -11.27
CA ASN A 115 -11.43 -0.67 -11.89
C ASN A 115 -9.89 -0.75 -11.94
N SER A 116 -9.38 -1.56 -12.85
CA SER A 116 -7.93 -1.74 -13.01
C SER A 116 -7.20 -0.45 -13.39
N PHE A 117 -7.84 0.43 -14.17
CA PHE A 117 -7.24 1.68 -14.64
C PHE A 117 -6.88 2.60 -13.48
N VAL A 118 -7.83 2.82 -12.55
CA VAL A 118 -7.60 3.64 -11.36
C VAL A 118 -6.54 3.04 -10.45
N ILE A 119 -6.52 1.71 -10.30
CA ILE A 119 -5.50 1.02 -9.49
C ILE A 119 -4.10 1.21 -10.09
N VAL A 120 -3.96 1.04 -11.42
CA VAL A 120 -2.68 1.26 -12.11
C VAL A 120 -2.23 2.71 -12.00
N LEU A 121 -3.13 3.68 -12.17
CA LEU A 121 -2.82 5.10 -11.99
C LEU A 121 -2.36 5.41 -10.56
N GLY A 122 -3.08 4.91 -9.56
CA GLY A 122 -2.72 5.08 -8.15
C GLY A 122 -1.34 4.49 -7.85
N ALA A 123 -1.08 3.26 -8.30
CA ALA A 123 0.21 2.60 -8.13
C ALA A 123 1.36 3.34 -8.82
N PHE A 124 1.13 3.88 -10.01
CA PHE A 124 2.11 4.68 -10.73
C PHE A 124 2.44 5.99 -10.01
N LEU A 125 1.43 6.74 -9.57
CA LEU A 125 1.63 7.96 -8.79
C LEU A 125 2.33 7.67 -7.46
N MET A 126 1.98 6.57 -6.80
CA MET A 126 2.64 6.11 -5.59
C MET A 126 4.10 5.77 -5.85
N ALA A 127 4.43 5.06 -6.94
CA ALA A 127 5.82 4.78 -7.31
C ALA A 127 6.65 6.06 -7.47
N ILE A 128 6.11 7.10 -8.11
CA ILE A 128 6.79 8.41 -8.23
C ILE A 128 7.09 9.00 -6.85
N ILE A 129 6.10 9.01 -5.95
CA ILE A 129 6.28 9.52 -4.58
C ILE A 129 7.33 8.70 -3.84
N LEU A 130 7.31 7.37 -3.96
CA LEU A 130 8.27 6.48 -3.31
C LEU A 130 9.70 6.75 -3.77
N PHE A 131 9.93 6.99 -5.07
CA PHE A 131 11.26 7.39 -5.56
C PHE A 131 11.71 8.74 -5.00
N LEU A 132 10.81 9.73 -4.93
CA LEU A 132 11.11 11.04 -4.37
C LEU A 132 11.43 10.95 -2.86
N SER A 133 10.65 10.17 -2.10
CA SER A 133 10.89 9.95 -0.68
C SER A 133 12.17 9.15 -0.42
N LEU A 134 12.48 8.15 -1.25
CA LEU A 134 13.75 7.42 -1.13
C LEU A 134 14.94 8.36 -1.39
N ARG A 135 14.84 9.22 -2.41
CA ARG A 135 15.85 10.27 -2.67
C ARG A 135 16.01 11.19 -1.47
N GLU A 136 14.92 11.65 -0.87
CA GLU A 136 14.95 12.52 0.32
C GLU A 136 15.67 11.85 1.50
N ILE A 137 15.35 10.59 1.78
CA ILE A 137 16.00 9.82 2.86
C ILE A 137 17.50 9.65 2.57
N LEU A 138 17.85 9.25 1.33
CA LEU A 138 19.23 8.96 0.92
C LEU A 138 20.11 10.20 0.75
N LEU A 139 19.55 11.40 0.58
CA LEU A 139 20.31 12.64 0.49
C LEU A 139 20.33 13.42 1.82
N SER A 140 19.58 12.98 2.83
CA SER A 140 19.60 13.60 4.14
C SER A 140 20.91 13.30 4.88
N ASP A 141 21.33 14.17 5.81
CA ASP A 141 22.52 13.95 6.66
C ASP A 141 22.44 12.67 7.53
N LYS A 142 21.28 11.97 7.52
CA LYS A 142 21.04 10.68 8.17
C LYS A 142 21.54 9.47 7.38
N ILE A 143 22.24 9.65 6.24
CA ILE A 143 22.83 8.56 5.43
C ILE A 143 23.59 7.53 6.28
N VAL A 144 24.25 7.93 7.36
CA VAL A 144 25.05 6.98 8.18
C VAL A 144 24.16 5.95 8.90
N ASN A 145 22.86 6.21 9.10
CA ASN A 145 21.96 5.39 9.90
C ASN A 145 20.64 5.01 9.20
N TYR A 146 20.53 5.10 7.87
CA TYR A 146 19.29 4.79 7.12
C TYR A 146 18.74 3.38 7.42
N LYS A 147 19.63 2.43 7.69
CA LYS A 147 19.31 1.06 8.10
C LYS A 147 18.40 1.01 9.34
N THR A 148 18.53 1.97 10.25
CA THR A 148 17.70 2.03 11.47
C THR A 148 16.41 2.81 11.28
N ASP A 149 16.20 3.43 10.11
CA ASP A 149 15.02 4.23 9.82
C ASP A 149 13.88 3.34 9.33
N ILE A 150 12.78 3.32 10.10
CA ILE A 150 11.59 2.55 9.74
C ILE A 150 10.97 3.03 8.41
N ILE A 151 11.04 4.32 8.12
CA ILE A 151 10.47 4.89 6.89
C ILE A 151 11.20 4.32 5.69
N PHE A 152 12.53 4.20 5.74
CA PHE A 152 13.33 3.60 4.67
C PHE A 152 12.87 2.19 4.31
N TRP A 153 12.63 1.33 5.32
CA TRP A 153 12.17 -0.04 5.12
C TRP A 153 10.74 -0.10 4.56
N ILE A 154 9.84 0.74 5.07
CA ILE A 154 8.47 0.87 4.55
C ILE A 154 8.50 1.30 3.08
N THR A 155 9.28 2.34 2.76
CA THR A 155 9.42 2.86 1.38
C THR A 155 9.98 1.81 0.44
N THR A 156 11.00 1.07 0.87
CA THR A 156 11.59 -0.01 0.05
C THR A 156 10.58 -1.12 -0.22
N GLY A 157 9.86 -1.58 0.81
CA GLY A 157 8.82 -2.60 0.66
C GLY A 157 7.68 -2.16 -0.26
N LEU A 158 7.18 -0.93 -0.08
CA LEU A 158 6.11 -0.38 -0.92
C LEU A 158 6.56 -0.19 -2.37
N LEU A 159 7.83 0.18 -2.60
CA LEU A 159 8.36 0.34 -3.94
C LEU A 159 8.40 -0.98 -4.69
N LEU A 160 8.88 -2.05 -4.04
CA LEU A 160 8.85 -3.40 -4.61
C LEU A 160 7.42 -3.86 -4.89
N TYR A 161 6.49 -3.59 -3.96
CA TYR A 161 5.09 -3.94 -4.11
C TYR A 161 4.44 -3.25 -5.31
N TYR A 162 4.52 -1.92 -5.40
CA TYR A 162 3.84 -1.18 -6.46
C TYR A 162 4.50 -1.36 -7.82
N LEU A 163 5.84 -1.40 -7.91
CA LEU A 163 6.51 -1.69 -9.19
C LEU A 163 6.19 -3.10 -9.70
N GLY A 164 6.09 -4.08 -8.79
CA GLY A 164 5.66 -5.43 -9.15
C GLY A 164 4.18 -5.49 -9.55
N SER A 165 3.32 -4.73 -8.88
CA SER A 165 1.86 -4.77 -9.09
C SER A 165 1.38 -4.05 -10.35
N ILE A 166 2.07 -2.98 -10.80
CA ILE A 166 1.69 -2.21 -12.00
C ILE A 166 1.53 -3.09 -13.25
N PRO A 167 2.55 -3.85 -13.69
CA PRO A 167 2.42 -4.68 -14.89
C PRO A 167 1.39 -5.81 -14.68
N LEU A 168 1.28 -6.36 -13.47
CA LEU A 168 0.32 -7.41 -13.15
C LEU A 168 -1.13 -6.91 -13.31
N MET A 169 -1.45 -5.73 -12.76
CA MET A 169 -2.78 -5.14 -12.87
C MET A 169 -3.09 -4.60 -14.28
N GLY A 170 -2.08 -4.14 -15.01
CA GLY A 170 -2.24 -3.74 -16.41
C GLY A 170 -2.61 -4.92 -17.31
N ILE A 171 -2.02 -6.08 -17.09
CA ILE A 171 -2.28 -7.30 -17.88
C ILE A 171 -3.59 -7.98 -17.43
N TYR A 172 -3.96 -7.87 -16.15
CA TYR A 172 -5.15 -8.52 -15.57
C TYR A 172 -6.44 -8.31 -16.39
N SER A 173 -6.66 -7.11 -16.92
CA SER A 173 -7.87 -6.77 -17.68
C SER A 173 -7.92 -7.36 -19.09
N PHE A 174 -6.80 -7.89 -19.60
CA PHE A 174 -6.70 -8.52 -20.92
C PHE A 174 -6.69 -10.06 -20.85
N MET A 175 -6.79 -10.64 -19.65
CA MET A 175 -6.65 -12.08 -19.46
C MET A 175 -7.98 -12.79 -19.29
N GLU A 176 -8.14 -13.89 -20.02
CA GLU A 176 -9.17 -14.87 -19.74
C GLU A 176 -8.81 -15.71 -18.50
N LYS A 177 -9.83 -16.17 -17.77
CA LYS A 177 -9.64 -17.03 -16.59
C LYS A 177 -8.94 -18.33 -17.00
N GLY A 178 -7.71 -18.54 -16.54
CA GLY A 178 -6.89 -19.69 -16.92
C GLY A 178 -5.58 -19.82 -16.13
N VAL A 179 -4.67 -20.70 -16.55
CA VAL A 179 -3.42 -21.01 -15.81
C VAL A 179 -2.55 -19.77 -15.56
N ALA A 180 -2.50 -18.86 -16.54
CA ALA A 180 -1.76 -17.62 -16.45
C ALA A 180 -2.34 -16.65 -15.39
N PHE A 181 -3.67 -16.70 -15.15
CA PHE A 181 -4.33 -15.91 -14.10
C PHE A 181 -3.84 -16.33 -12.70
N PHE A 182 -3.71 -17.64 -12.44
CA PHE A 182 -3.19 -18.15 -11.18
C PHE A 182 -1.72 -17.78 -10.94
N GLN A 183 -0.90 -17.75 -12.01
CA GLN A 183 0.50 -17.37 -11.90
C GLN A 183 0.68 -15.90 -11.50
N ILE A 184 -0.08 -14.99 -12.11
CA ILE A 184 -0.08 -13.57 -11.75
C ILE A 184 -0.50 -13.37 -10.29
N HIS A 185 -1.53 -14.08 -9.86
CA HIS A 185 -1.98 -14.02 -8.47
C HIS A 185 -0.90 -14.49 -7.48
N ASN A 186 -0.13 -15.52 -7.83
CA ASN A 186 1.01 -15.96 -7.01
C ASN A 186 2.12 -14.91 -6.95
N ILE A 187 2.42 -14.22 -8.06
CA ILE A 187 3.42 -13.13 -8.04
C ILE A 187 2.94 -12.00 -7.12
N GLN A 188 1.65 -11.66 -7.18
CA GLN A 188 1.05 -10.66 -6.28
C GLN A 188 1.27 -11.05 -4.81
N PHE A 189 1.06 -12.33 -4.47
CA PHE A 189 1.33 -12.82 -3.12
C PHE A 189 2.81 -12.72 -2.71
N VAL A 190 3.75 -12.99 -3.62
CA VAL A 190 5.19 -12.83 -3.33
C VAL A 190 5.51 -11.38 -2.98
N VAL A 191 5.06 -10.42 -3.79
CA VAL A 191 5.36 -9.00 -3.54
C VAL A 191 4.71 -8.49 -2.26
N THR A 192 3.53 -8.99 -1.90
CA THR A 192 2.89 -8.71 -0.60
C THR A 192 3.73 -9.24 0.56
N ILE A 193 4.21 -10.49 0.48
CA ILE A 193 5.08 -11.06 1.53
C ILE A 193 6.37 -10.24 1.66
N LEU A 194 6.98 -9.83 0.54
CA LEU A 194 8.18 -8.99 0.54
C LEU A 194 7.93 -7.64 1.23
N LEU A 195 6.83 -6.95 0.90
CA LEU A 195 6.44 -5.70 1.56
C LEU A 195 6.38 -5.86 3.07
N HIS A 196 5.59 -6.83 3.56
CA HIS A 196 5.40 -7.00 4.99
C HIS A 196 6.67 -7.51 5.69
N SER A 197 7.51 -8.27 5.00
CA SER A 197 8.84 -8.66 5.50
C SER A 197 9.72 -7.42 5.72
N CYS A 198 9.76 -6.48 4.76
CA CYS A 198 10.49 -5.22 4.91
C CYS A 198 9.97 -4.41 6.11
N VAL A 199 8.65 -4.30 6.27
CA VAL A 199 8.05 -3.60 7.42
C VAL A 199 8.47 -4.24 8.75
N ILE A 200 8.39 -5.57 8.85
CA ILE A 200 8.79 -6.31 10.07
C ILE A 200 10.28 -6.10 10.36
N ILE A 201 11.16 -6.23 9.37
CA ILE A 201 12.61 -6.00 9.53
C ILE A 201 12.88 -4.58 10.00
N GLY A 202 12.22 -3.59 9.39
CA GLY A 202 12.35 -2.20 9.80
C GLY A 202 11.91 -1.95 11.24
N LEU A 203 10.82 -2.59 11.68
CA LEU A 203 10.34 -2.51 13.06
C LEU A 203 11.33 -3.16 14.04
N LEU A 204 11.94 -4.28 13.67
CA LEU A 204 12.93 -4.96 14.51
C LEU A 204 14.24 -4.16 14.62
N TRP A 205 14.71 -3.57 13.53
CA TRP A 205 15.96 -2.79 13.54
C TRP A 205 15.82 -1.45 14.24
N SER A 206 14.66 -0.81 14.14
CA SER A 206 14.38 0.41 14.88
C SER A 206 14.09 0.19 16.37
N TRP A 207 14.02 -1.06 16.86
CA TRP A 207 14.00 -1.36 18.30
C TRP A 207 15.37 -1.26 18.94
N LYS A 208 16.44 -1.64 18.22
CA LYS A 208 17.82 -1.62 18.73
C LYS A 208 18.38 -0.22 19.05
N LYS A 209 17.58 0.83 18.84
CA LYS A 209 17.95 2.24 19.04
C LYS A 209 17.32 2.84 20.30
N VAL A 210 16.42 2.11 20.96
CA VAL A 210 15.68 2.55 22.17
C VAL A 210 16.26 1.93 23.45
N GLU A 211 17.27 1.06 23.31
CA GLU A 211 18.15 0.57 24.38
C GLU A 211 19.53 1.20 24.23
#